data_AF-A0AAV2YHM9-F1
#
_entry.id   AF-A0AAV2YHM9-F1
#
_cell.length_a   1.000
_cell.length_b   1.000
_cell.length_c   1.000
_cell.angle_alpha   90.00
_cell.angle_beta   90.00
_cell.angle_gamma   90.00
#
_symmetry.space_group_name_H-M   'P 1'
#
loop_
_entity.id
_entity.type
_entity.pdbx_description
1 polymer ?
#
loop_
_entity_poly.entity_id
_entity_poly.type
_entity_poly.pdbx_seq_one_letter_code
_entity_poly.pdbx_strand_id
1 'polypeptide(L)'
;MKRLGFLWIRIFPDTPVTAKPTENRMGKGKGAVSFWVAKVKKGQILYEISGISLENAKKVLKAGSKHTAHNGIVVGSSPTRPN
;
A
#
# COMPACT_ATOMS: atom_id res chain seq x y z
N MET A 1 4.71 -20.80 -9.76
CA MET A 1 4.43 -19.95 -8.59
C MET A 1 3.81 -20.83 -7.50
N LYS A 2 4.63 -21.42 -6.62
CA LYS A 2 4.11 -22.27 -5.52
C LYS A 2 3.53 -21.36 -4.44
N ARG A 3 2.23 -21.46 -4.18
CA ARG A 3 1.47 -20.70 -3.16
C ARG A 3 1.84 -21.15 -1.74
N LEU A 4 3.12 -21.05 -1.38
CA LEU A 4 3.58 -21.25 -0.02
C LEU A 4 3.78 -19.87 0.56
N GLY A 5 2.82 -19.38 1.34
CA GLY A 5 2.89 -18.10 2.01
C GLY A 5 1.57 -17.34 2.02
N PHE A 6 1.37 -16.58 3.09
CA PHE A 6 0.24 -15.70 3.28
C PHE A 6 0.69 -14.25 3.16
N LEU A 7 -0.05 -13.46 2.38
CA LEU A 7 0.16 -12.02 2.22
C LEU A 7 -1.05 -11.29 2.82
N TRP A 8 -0.80 -10.37 3.74
CA TRP A 8 -1.81 -9.45 4.24
C TRP A 8 -1.51 -8.04 3.77
N ILE A 9 -2.57 -7.36 3.32
CA ILE A 9 -2.57 -5.93 3.02
C ILE A 9 -3.18 -5.24 4.24
N ARG A 10 -2.40 -4.39 4.91
CA ARG A 10 -2.81 -3.72 6.16
C ARG A 10 -3.48 -2.37 5.93
N ILE A 11 -3.50 -1.90 4.68
CA ILE A 11 -4.08 -0.63 4.27
C ILE A 11 -5.29 -0.86 3.35
N PHE A 12 -6.26 0.06 3.39
CA PHE A 12 -7.41 0.07 2.49
C PHE A 12 -7.63 1.49 1.96
N PRO A 13 -7.90 1.68 0.67
CA PRO A 13 -8.11 3.00 0.09
C PRO A 13 -9.54 3.48 0.36
N ASP A 14 -9.72 4.20 1.46
CA ASP A 14 -11.00 4.68 1.97
C ASP A 14 -11.29 6.16 1.62
N THR A 15 -10.27 6.91 1.21
CA THR A 15 -10.40 8.35 0.99
C THR A 15 -10.56 8.66 -0.50
N PRO A 16 -11.70 9.23 -0.95
CA PRO A 16 -11.88 9.61 -2.36
C PRO A 16 -11.21 10.95 -2.68
N VAL A 17 -10.51 11.00 -3.81
CA VAL A 17 -9.91 12.22 -4.39
C VAL A 17 -10.69 12.61 -5.63
N THR A 18 -11.18 13.86 -5.65
CA THR A 18 -11.95 14.41 -6.76
C THR A 18 -11.08 15.28 -7.66
N ALA A 19 -11.22 15.15 -8.98
CA ALA A 19 -10.57 16.04 -9.94
C ALA A 19 -11.61 16.66 -10.89
N LYS A 20 -11.25 17.83 -11.44
CA LYS A 20 -11.98 18.45 -12.54
C LYS A 20 -11.21 18.22 -13.85
N PRO A 21 -11.90 18.08 -14.99
CA PRO A 21 -11.24 18.07 -16.29
C PRO A 21 -10.44 19.36 -16.51
N THR A 22 -9.30 19.23 -17.18
CA THR A 22 -8.35 20.34 -17.44
C THR A 22 -8.96 21.49 -18.24
N GLU A 23 -10.00 21.24 -19.02
CA GLU A 23 -10.63 22.22 -19.90
C GLU A 23 -11.54 23.24 -19.18
N ASN A 24 -11.91 22.98 -17.91
CA ASN A 24 -12.83 23.84 -17.18
C ASN A 24 -12.10 24.91 -16.37
N ARG A 25 -12.58 26.16 -16.46
CA ARG A 25 -12.14 27.25 -15.56
C ARG A 25 -12.50 26.95 -14.10
N MET A 26 -11.72 27.52 -13.18
CA MET A 26 -11.97 27.43 -11.75
C MET A 26 -13.35 28.01 -11.38
N GLY A 27 -14.00 27.42 -10.36
CA GLY A 27 -15.41 27.69 -10.01
C GLY A 27 -16.36 26.53 -10.36
N LYS A 28 -17.67 26.67 -10.04
CA LYS A 28 -18.74 25.66 -10.26
C LYS A 28 -18.72 24.40 -9.37
N GLY A 29 -18.25 24.50 -8.13
CA GLY A 29 -18.38 23.40 -7.14
C GLY A 29 -17.28 22.33 -7.19
N LYS A 30 -17.51 21.16 -6.59
CA LYS A 30 -16.55 20.04 -6.49
C LYS A 30 -16.68 19.10 -7.70
N GLY A 31 -15.56 18.56 -8.18
CA GLY A 31 -15.55 17.60 -9.30
C GLY A 31 -15.98 16.19 -8.89
N ALA A 32 -16.05 15.28 -9.88
CA ALA A 32 -16.32 13.87 -9.65
C ALA A 32 -15.10 13.18 -8.99
N VAL A 33 -15.34 12.03 -8.33
CA VAL A 33 -14.26 11.21 -7.76
C VAL A 33 -13.44 10.60 -8.89
N SER A 34 -12.12 10.81 -8.85
CA SER A 34 -11.19 10.31 -9.87
C SER A 34 -10.45 9.06 -9.40
N PHE A 35 -9.95 9.06 -8.16
CA PHE A 35 -9.26 7.90 -7.59
C PHE A 35 -9.40 7.86 -6.07
N TRP A 36 -9.11 6.70 -5.48
CA TRP A 36 -9.14 6.47 -4.05
C TRP A 36 -7.72 6.35 -3.52
N VAL A 37 -7.47 6.95 -2.37
CA VAL A 37 -6.15 6.94 -1.71
C VAL A 37 -6.26 6.39 -0.31
N ALA A 38 -5.20 5.71 0.12
CA ALA A 38 -4.95 5.40 1.52
C ALA A 38 -3.92 6.41 2.06
N LYS A 39 -4.22 7.05 3.19
CA LYS A 39 -3.26 7.94 3.86
C LYS A 39 -2.25 7.08 4.62
N VAL A 40 -0.97 7.23 4.28
CA VAL A 40 0.12 6.47 4.88
C VAL A 40 1.15 7.42 5.50
N LYS A 41 1.54 7.16 6.74
CA LYS A 41 2.61 7.84 7.48
C LYS A 41 3.88 6.98 7.46
N LYS A 42 5.04 7.64 7.58
CA LYS A 42 6.33 6.94 7.75
C LYS A 42 6.28 6.02 8.97
N GLY A 43 6.76 4.79 8.81
CA GLY A 43 6.76 3.78 9.86
C GLY A 43 5.51 2.88 9.92
N GLN A 44 4.48 3.13 9.11
CA GLN A 44 3.35 2.20 9.01
C GLN A 44 3.69 0.96 8.17
N ILE A 45 3.22 -0.20 8.63
CA ILE A 45 3.36 -1.47 7.93
C ILE A 45 2.25 -1.57 6.88
N LEU A 46 2.62 -1.75 5.61
CA LEU A 46 1.66 -1.82 4.49
C LEU A 46 1.33 -3.27 4.11
N TYR A 47 2.35 -4.13 4.15
CA TYR A 47 2.26 -5.52 3.76
C TYR A 47 2.91 -6.39 4.84
N GLU A 48 2.24 -7.48 5.17
CA GLU A 48 2.79 -8.53 6.03
C GLU A 48 2.85 -9.83 5.23
N ILE A 49 3.94 -10.57 5.39
CA ILE A 49 4.11 -11.86 4.71
C ILE A 49 4.52 -12.90 5.75
N SER A 50 3.86 -14.06 5.73
CA SER A 50 4.18 -15.22 6.58
C SER A 50 4.28 -16.49 5.73
N GLY A 51 4.95 -17.53 6.26
CA GLY A 51 5.03 -18.85 5.62
C GLY A 51 6.05 -18.97 4.49
N ILE A 52 7.02 -18.05 4.40
CA ILE A 52 8.14 -18.12 3.45
C ILE A 52 9.48 -17.86 4.12
N SER A 53 10.57 -18.32 3.48
CA SER A 53 11.93 -18.01 3.93
C SER A 53 12.22 -16.50 3.86
N LEU A 54 13.07 -16.03 4.78
CA LEU A 54 13.44 -14.62 4.88
C LEU A 54 14.02 -14.06 3.57
N GLU A 55 14.79 -14.85 2.84
CA GLU A 55 15.39 -14.45 1.56
C GLU A 55 14.31 -14.17 0.50
N ASN A 56 13.31 -15.04 0.40
CA ASN A 56 12.19 -14.85 -0.52
C ASN A 56 11.30 -13.69 -0.08
N ALA A 57 11.06 -13.53 1.23
CA ALA A 57 10.31 -12.40 1.77
C ALA A 57 10.95 -11.05 1.40
N LYS A 58 12.28 -10.94 1.55
CA LYS A 58 13.04 -9.74 1.17
C LYS A 58 12.91 -9.44 -0.33
N LYS A 59 13.00 -10.45 -1.20
CA LYS A 59 12.83 -10.29 -2.66
C LYS A 59 11.44 -9.79 -3.01
N VAL A 60 10.39 -10.37 -2.41
CA VAL A 60 8.99 -9.97 -2.65
C VAL A 60 8.71 -8.56 -2.13
N LEU A 61 9.12 -8.24 -0.90
CA LEU A 61 8.95 -6.90 -0.33
C LEU A 61 9.71 -5.84 -1.13
N LYS A 62 10.90 -6.17 -1.64
CA LYS A 62 11.67 -5.29 -2.54
C LYS A 62 10.96 -5.07 -3.87
N ALA A 63 10.33 -6.09 -4.44
CA ALA A 63 9.53 -5.95 -5.66
C ALA A 63 8.27 -5.10 -5.42
N GLY A 64 7.57 -5.32 -4.30
CA GLY A 64 6.38 -4.55 -3.91
C GLY A 64 6.68 -3.07 -3.67
N SER A 65 7.81 -2.76 -3.02
CA SER A 65 8.22 -1.38 -2.74
C SER A 65 8.40 -0.50 -3.97
N LYS A 66 8.69 -1.08 -5.15
CA LYS A 66 8.79 -0.30 -6.40
C LYS A 66 7.47 0.38 -6.79
N HIS A 67 6.35 -0.15 -6.30
CA HIS A 67 5.02 0.32 -6.64
C HIS A 67 4.44 1.26 -5.55
N THR A 68 5.18 1.51 -4.48
CA THR A 68 4.76 2.39 -3.38
C THR A 68 5.46 3.74 -3.47
N ALA A 69 4.73 4.82 -3.22
CA ALA A 69 5.28 6.18 -3.25
C ALA A 69 6.26 6.51 -2.10
N HIS A 70 6.38 5.64 -1.10
CA HIS A 70 7.26 5.84 0.06
C HIS A 70 8.52 4.98 -0.03
N ASN A 71 9.68 5.63 0.09
CA ASN A 71 11.00 4.98 0.15
C ASN A 71 11.29 4.54 1.58
N GLY A 72 11.10 3.27 1.90
CA GLY A 72 11.44 2.71 3.21
C GLY A 72 10.91 1.30 3.41
N ILE A 73 11.72 0.29 3.08
CA ILE A 73 11.40 -1.10 3.38
C ILE A 73 12.01 -1.44 4.73
N VAL A 74 11.17 -1.56 5.75
CA VAL A 74 11.59 -2.14 7.03
C VAL A 74 11.15 -3.60 7.02
N VAL A 75 12.11 -4.52 6.82
CA VAL A 75 11.89 -5.96 6.95
C VAL A 75 12.11 -6.32 8.42
N GLY A 76 11.03 -6.34 9.20
CA GLY A 76 11.03 -6.80 10.58
C GLY A 76 10.25 -8.10 10.72
N SER A 77 10.68 -8.98 11.63
CA SER A 77 9.81 -10.04 12.14
C SER A 77 8.78 -9.37 13.04
N SER A 78 7.52 -9.31 12.59
CA SER A 78 6.44 -8.89 13.48
C SER A 78 6.44 -9.84 14.69
N PRO A 79 6.43 -9.35 15.95
CA PRO A 79 6.18 -10.22 17.09
C PRO A 79 4.83 -10.85 16.82
N THR A 80 4.84 -12.17 16.73
CA THR A 80 3.71 -13.04 16.40
C THR A 80 2.38 -12.45 16.87
N ARG A 81 1.38 -12.38 15.99
CA ARG A 81 0.00 -12.16 16.43
C ARG A 81 -0.26 -13.18 17.57
N PRO A 82 -0.66 -12.76 18.78
CA PRO A 82 -1.32 -13.71 19.66
C PRO A 82 -2.55 -14.21 18.91
N ASN A 83 -2.73 -15.53 18.89
CA ASN A 83 -3.91 -16.18 18.32
C ASN A 83 -5.19 -15.55 18.87
#